data_AF-A0A6B2GAA4-F1
#
_entry.id   AF-A0A6B2GAA4-F1
#
_cell.length_a   1.000
_cell.length_b   1.000
_cell.length_c   1.000
_cell.angle_alpha   90.00
_cell.angle_beta   90.00
_cell.angle_gamma   90.00
#
_symmetry.space_group_name_H-M   'P 1'
#
loop_
_entity.id
_entity.type
_entity.pdbx_description
1 polymer ?
#
loop_
_entity_poly.entity_id
_entity_poly.type
_entity_poly.pdbx_seq_one_letter_code
_entity_poly.pdbx_strand_id
1 'polypeptide(L)'
;EKYQISENLAESTFLSLLRTYQYEFKSVIKKALQYIFLIFERRTNGAFIIGQLTKKVLIEDSNTALATFHLLAIIIENHDVYVKSLDILYLPIINSLVRLNISLLPSADDKPIFFDTCMMLL
;
A
#
# COMPACT_ATOMS: atom_id res chain seq x y z
N GLU A 1 -25.76 -15.67 -5.81
CA GLU A 1 -25.82 -14.19 -5.90
C GLU A 1 -24.56 -13.63 -5.26
N LYS A 2 -23.73 -12.87 -5.98
CA LYS A 2 -22.47 -12.33 -5.45
C LYS A 2 -22.81 -11.11 -4.61
N TYR A 3 -22.49 -11.15 -3.31
CA TYR A 3 -22.60 -10.01 -2.39
C TYR A 3 -21.97 -8.77 -3.02
N GLN A 4 -22.79 -7.77 -3.35
CA GLN A 4 -22.31 -6.45 -3.74
C GLN A 4 -21.87 -5.74 -2.47
N ILE A 5 -20.56 -5.73 -2.22
CA ILE A 5 -19.96 -4.92 -1.16
C ILE A 5 -20.19 -3.45 -1.53
N SER A 6 -20.77 -2.68 -0.61
CA SER A 6 -20.96 -1.25 -0.84
C SER A 6 -19.62 -0.54 -0.95
N GLU A 7 -19.56 0.49 -1.77
CA GLU A 7 -18.34 1.23 -2.08
C GLU A 7 -17.66 1.79 -0.82
N ASN A 8 -18.46 2.39 0.06
CA ASN A 8 -18.03 2.91 1.35
C ASN A 8 -17.47 1.81 2.26
N LEU A 9 -18.01 0.59 2.17
CA LEU A 9 -17.50 -0.56 2.93
C LEU A 9 -16.14 -1.02 2.39
N ALA A 10 -15.95 -1.05 1.07
CA ALA A 10 -14.66 -1.40 0.47
C ALA A 10 -13.57 -0.37 0.83
N GLU A 11 -13.89 0.92 0.76
CA GLU A 11 -12.95 2.00 1.12
C GLU A 11 -12.59 1.99 2.61
N SER A 12 -13.59 1.86 3.48
CA SER A 12 -13.34 1.77 4.93
C SER A 12 -12.56 0.52 5.30
N THR A 13 -12.87 -0.63 4.69
CA THR A 13 -12.12 -1.88 4.90
C THR A 13 -10.69 -1.73 4.43
N PHE A 14 -10.46 -1.10 3.26
CA PHE A 14 -9.12 -0.83 2.75
C PHE A 14 -8.29 0.02 3.73
N LEU A 15 -8.85 1.14 4.18
CA LEU A 15 -8.19 2.00 5.17
C LEU A 15 -7.91 1.28 6.48
N SER A 16 -8.86 0.51 7.00
CA SER A 16 -8.67 -0.26 8.23
C SER A 16 -7.55 -1.27 8.10
N LEU A 17 -7.52 -2.06 7.01
CA LEU A 17 -6.45 -3.04 6.76
C LEU A 17 -5.07 -2.40 6.69
N LEU A 18 -4.98 -1.23 6.05
CA LEU A 18 -3.72 -0.49 5.96
C LEU A 18 -3.31 0.10 7.31
N ARG A 19 -4.22 0.69 8.09
CA ARG A 19 -3.89 1.34 9.37
C ARG A 19 -3.56 0.36 10.49
N THR A 20 -4.08 -0.87 10.43
CA THR A 20 -3.84 -1.90 11.45
C THR A 20 -2.85 -2.95 10.97
N TYR A 21 -2.02 -2.64 9.96
CA TYR A 21 -1.11 -3.61 9.39
C TYR A 21 -0.03 -4.00 10.39
N GLN A 22 0.15 -5.31 10.53
CA GLN A 22 1.28 -5.91 11.22
C GLN A 22 1.87 -7.00 10.33
N TYR A 23 3.20 -7.13 10.35
CA TYR A 23 3.93 -8.04 9.44
C TYR A 23 3.45 -9.49 9.54
N GLU A 24 3.08 -9.94 10.74
CA GLU A 24 2.56 -11.28 11.03
C GLU A 24 1.30 -11.62 10.21
N PHE A 25 0.52 -10.61 9.80
CA PHE A 25 -0.69 -10.79 9.01
C PHE A 25 -0.51 -10.50 7.51
N LYS A 26 0.74 -10.32 7.04
CA LYS A 26 1.06 -9.98 5.64
C LYS A 26 0.30 -10.81 4.61
N SER A 27 0.25 -12.13 4.79
CA SER A 27 -0.39 -13.06 3.85
C SER A 27 -1.92 -12.89 3.81
N VAL A 28 -2.54 -12.64 4.95
CA VAL A 28 -3.99 -12.42 5.09
C VAL A 28 -4.37 -11.08 4.50
N ILE A 29 -3.61 -10.03 4.85
CA ILE A 29 -3.85 -8.67 4.35
C ILE A 29 -3.66 -8.60 2.84
N LYS A 30 -2.61 -9.24 2.30
CA LYS A 30 -2.40 -9.34 0.85
C LYS A 30 -3.60 -9.95 0.13
N LYS A 31 -4.14 -11.07 0.63
CA LYS A 31 -5.35 -11.70 0.05
C LYS A 31 -6.57 -10.79 0.15
N ALA A 32 -6.78 -10.15 1.30
CA ALA A 32 -7.91 -9.23 1.49
C ALA A 32 -7.83 -8.04 0.53
N LEU A 33 -6.63 -7.46 0.37
CA LEU A 33 -6.38 -6.37 -0.57
C LEU A 33 -6.61 -6.79 -2.02
N GLN A 34 -6.24 -8.01 -2.43
CA GLN A 34 -6.55 -8.52 -3.78
C GLN A 34 -8.05 -8.51 -4.09
N TYR A 35 -8.90 -8.95 -3.15
CA TYR A 35 -10.35 -8.87 -3.33
C TYR A 35 -10.84 -7.44 -3.45
N ILE A 36 -10.26 -6.53 -2.67
CA ILE A 36 -10.60 -5.12 -2.71
C ILE A 36 -10.17 -4.50 -4.04
N PHE A 37 -8.97 -4.77 -4.54
CA PHE A 37 -8.51 -4.28 -5.84
C PHE A 37 -9.43 -4.72 -6.98
N LEU A 38 -9.91 -5.96 -6.99
CA LEU A 38 -10.90 -6.42 -7.97
C LEU A 38 -12.23 -5.64 -7.95
N ILE A 39 -12.61 -5.07 -6.80
CA ILE A 39 -13.80 -4.20 -6.68
C ILE A 39 -13.49 -2.84 -7.32
N PHE A 40 -12.30 -2.29 -7.07
CA PHE A 40 -11.90 -0.99 -7.60
C PHE A 40 -11.52 -1.03 -9.09
N GLU A 41 -10.96 -2.13 -9.61
CA GLU A 41 -10.64 -2.30 -11.04
C GLU A 41 -11.87 -2.15 -11.94
N ARG A 42 -13.05 -2.52 -11.43
CA ARG A 42 -14.33 -2.37 -12.15
C ARG A 42 -14.79 -0.91 -12.24
N ARG A 43 -14.10 0.02 -11.57
CA ARG A 43 -14.43 1.44 -11.58
C ARG A 43 -13.49 2.21 -12.49
N THR A 44 -14.07 3.19 -13.19
CA THR A 44 -13.36 4.10 -14.09
C THR A 44 -12.21 4.84 -13.41
N ASN A 45 -12.33 5.15 -12.11
CA ASN A 45 -11.34 5.87 -11.31
C ASN A 45 -10.80 5.06 -10.11
N GLY A 46 -10.96 3.73 -10.11
CA GLY A 46 -10.63 2.91 -8.94
C GLY A 46 -9.16 2.99 -8.51
N ALA A 47 -8.24 3.04 -9.46
CA ALA A 47 -6.83 3.22 -9.16
C ALA A 47 -6.57 4.55 -8.43
N PHE A 48 -7.13 5.65 -8.94
CA PHE A 48 -7.02 6.96 -8.28
C PHE A 48 -7.56 6.94 -6.85
N ILE A 49 -8.70 6.28 -6.60
CA ILE A 49 -9.27 6.13 -5.25
C ILE A 49 -8.29 5.40 -4.33
N ILE A 50 -7.76 4.24 -4.76
CA ILE A 50 -6.75 3.50 -3.99
C ILE A 50 -5.53 4.36 -3.70
N GLY A 51 -5.04 5.12 -4.68
CA GLY A 51 -3.91 6.02 -4.50
C GLY A 51 -4.20 7.11 -3.46
N GLN A 52 -5.38 7.73 -3.47
CA GLN A 52 -5.76 8.74 -2.46
C GLN A 52 -5.86 8.13 -1.06
N LEU A 53 -6.46 6.95 -0.93
CA LEU A 53 -6.59 6.25 0.36
C LEU A 53 -5.22 5.83 0.91
N THR A 54 -4.35 5.32 0.03
CA THR A 54 -2.97 4.95 0.40
C THR A 54 -2.18 6.18 0.84
N LYS A 55 -2.24 7.28 0.06
CA LYS A 55 -1.64 8.56 0.42
C LYS A 55 -2.10 9.03 1.80
N LYS A 56 -3.40 8.91 2.10
CA LYS A 56 -3.96 9.28 3.40
C LYS A 56 -3.29 8.51 4.54
N VAL A 57 -3.14 7.20 4.42
CA VAL A 57 -2.45 6.36 5.44
C VAL A 57 -0.98 6.76 5.61
N LEU A 58 -0.28 7.03 4.51
CA LEU A 58 1.13 7.46 4.54
C LEU A 58 1.33 8.83 5.20
N ILE A 59 0.34 9.72 5.13
CA ILE A 59 0.39 11.04 5.77
C ILE A 59 0.00 10.95 7.26
N GLU A 60 -0.94 10.07 7.60
CA GLU A 60 -1.42 9.89 8.98
C GLU A 60 -0.37 9.25 9.91
N ASP A 61 0.70 8.67 9.38
CA ASP A 61 1.76 7.96 10.14
C ASP A 61 1.18 6.94 11.15
N SER A 62 0.08 6.29 10.74
CA SER A 62 -0.63 5.30 11.54
C SER A 62 0.10 3.97 11.71
N ASN A 63 1.18 3.76 10.95
CA ASN A 63 1.98 2.56 10.93
C ASN A 63 3.43 2.85 11.33
N THR A 64 4.11 1.83 11.86
CA THR A 64 5.57 1.90 11.97
C THR A 64 6.17 2.01 10.57
N ALA A 65 7.37 2.58 10.51
CA ALA A 65 8.06 2.84 9.25
C ALA A 65 8.28 1.54 8.42
N LEU A 66 8.61 0.42 9.10
CA LEU A 66 8.73 -0.91 8.50
C LEU A 66 7.37 -1.49 8.04
N ALA A 67 6.30 -1.29 8.81
CA ALA A 67 4.94 -1.69 8.43
C ALA A 67 4.47 -0.94 7.16
N THR A 68 4.68 0.37 7.11
CA THR A 68 4.44 1.21 5.93
C THR A 68 5.16 0.69 4.70
N PHE A 69 6.41 0.26 4.89
CA PHE A 69 7.23 -0.27 3.83
C PHE A 69 6.68 -1.56 3.22
N HIS A 70 6.33 -2.54 4.05
CA HIS A 70 5.73 -3.79 3.57
C HIS A 70 4.36 -3.58 2.91
N LEU A 71 3.57 -2.63 3.42
CA LEU A 71 2.29 -2.27 2.82
C LEU A 71 2.47 -1.72 1.40
N LEU A 72 3.43 -0.81 1.22
CA LEU A 72 3.75 -0.28 -0.09
C LEU A 72 4.13 -1.39 -1.06
N ALA A 73 4.97 -2.34 -0.65
CA ALA A 73 5.32 -3.49 -1.48
C ALA A 73 4.07 -4.29 -1.93
N ILE A 74 3.09 -4.53 -1.04
CA ILE A 74 1.84 -5.24 -1.38
C ILE A 74 0.99 -4.45 -2.39
N ILE A 75 0.92 -3.13 -2.24
CA ILE A 75 0.17 -2.26 -3.16
C ILE A 75 0.85 -2.24 -4.54
N ILE A 76 2.19 -2.19 -4.57
CA ILE A 76 2.96 -2.15 -5.82
C ILE A 76 2.89 -3.47 -6.58
N GLU A 77 2.85 -4.61 -5.89
CA GLU A 77 2.58 -5.92 -6.52
C GLU A 77 1.29 -5.93 -7.37
N ASN A 78 0.36 -4.99 -7.12
CA ASN A 78 -0.80 -4.74 -7.98
C ASN A 78 -0.47 -3.64 -9.00
N HIS A 79 0.39 -4.01 -9.95
CA HIS A 79 1.06 -3.12 -10.92
C HIS A 79 0.12 -2.11 -11.60
N ASP A 80 -1.07 -2.54 -12.05
CA ASP A 80 -2.03 -1.67 -12.73
C ASP A 80 -2.56 -0.54 -11.85
N VAL A 81 -2.80 -0.83 -10.57
CA VAL A 81 -3.30 0.15 -9.60
C VAL A 81 -2.19 1.11 -9.21
N TYR A 82 -0.98 0.58 -9.02
CA TYR A 82 0.20 1.36 -8.67
C TYR A 82 0.60 2.33 -9.78
N VAL A 83 0.81 1.86 -11.01
CA VAL A 83 1.25 2.69 -12.15
C VAL A 83 0.28 3.84 -12.38
N LYS A 84 -1.03 3.57 -12.34
CA LYS A 84 -2.08 4.60 -12.51
C LYS A 84 -2.18 5.59 -11.35
N SER A 85 -1.53 5.31 -10.23
CA SER A 85 -1.53 6.14 -9.02
C SER A 85 -0.16 6.71 -8.68
N LEU A 86 0.85 6.46 -9.51
CA LEU A 86 2.24 6.78 -9.21
C LEU A 86 2.43 8.28 -8.96
N ASP A 87 1.85 9.12 -9.82
CA ASP A 87 1.98 10.59 -9.73
C ASP A 87 1.54 11.16 -8.38
N ILE A 88 0.55 10.53 -7.73
CA ILE A 88 0.03 10.97 -6.43
C ILE A 88 0.70 10.27 -5.24
N LEU A 89 1.32 9.11 -5.46
CA LEU A 89 1.97 8.30 -4.43
C LEU A 89 3.48 8.53 -4.34
N TYR A 90 4.13 8.96 -5.42
CA TYR A 90 5.58 9.11 -5.52
C TYR A 90 6.17 9.93 -4.37
N LEU A 91 5.69 11.16 -4.19
CA LEU A 91 6.19 12.04 -3.13
C LEU A 91 5.86 11.54 -1.71
N PRO A 92 4.62 11.08 -1.40
CA PRO A 92 4.33 10.42 -0.13
C PRO A 92 5.22 9.20 0.18
N ILE A 93 5.52 8.38 -0.83
CA ILE A 93 6.42 7.22 -0.69
C ILE A 93 7.83 7.69 -0.34
N ILE A 94 8.38 8.64 -1.11
CA ILE A 94 9.70 9.20 -0.85
C ILE A 94 9.77 9.80 0.55
N ASN A 95 8.78 10.60 0.95
CA ASN A 95 8.75 11.19 2.29
C ASN A 95 8.71 10.12 3.38
N SER A 96 7.95 9.03 3.18
CA SER A 96 7.92 7.90 4.11
C SER A 96 9.27 7.18 4.20
N LEU A 97 9.97 7.02 3.07
CA LEU A 97 11.31 6.44 2.98
C LEU A 97 12.42 7.36 3.55
N VAL A 98 12.28 8.67 3.42
CA VAL A 98 13.20 9.64 4.04
C VAL A 98 12.99 9.67 5.55
N ARG A 99 11.74 9.64 6.03
CA ARG A 99 11.41 9.51 7.46
C ARG A 99 11.90 8.21 8.06
N LEU A 100 11.98 7.14 7.26
CA LEU A 100 12.62 5.88 7.61
C LEU A 100 14.11 6.06 7.99
N ASN A 101 14.71 7.23 7.74
CA ASN A 101 16.09 7.60 8.05
C ASN A 101 17.05 6.57 7.45
N ILE A 102 17.57 6.88 6.26
CA ILE A 102 18.67 6.17 5.58
C ILE A 102 19.94 6.26 6.43
N SER A 103 19.94 5.54 7.55
CA SER A 103 21.08 5.28 8.43
C SER A 103 21.11 3.80 8.85
N LEU A 104 20.13 3.01 8.43
CA LEU A 104 20.09 1.58 8.66
C LEU A 104 20.45 0.88 7.35
N LEU A 105 21.67 0.35 7.27
CA LEU A 105 21.90 -0.89 6.54
C LEU A 105 20.72 -1.81 6.90
N PRO A 106 19.84 -2.17 5.95
CA PRO A 106 18.70 -3.00 6.30
C PRO A 106 19.25 -4.27 6.94
N SER A 107 18.55 -4.79 7.95
CA SER A 107 18.87 -6.13 8.47
C SER A 107 18.85 -7.12 7.28
N ALA A 108 19.55 -8.26 7.38
CA ALA A 108 19.65 -9.19 6.25
C ALA A 108 18.28 -9.58 5.66
N ASP A 109 17.25 -9.60 6.51
CA ASP A 109 15.87 -9.93 6.14
C ASP A 109 15.11 -8.76 5.48
N ASP A 110 15.48 -7.52 5.77
CA ASP A 110 14.85 -6.31 5.22
C ASP A 110 15.49 -5.84 3.91
N LYS A 111 16.71 -6.31 3.59
CA LYS A 111 17.45 -5.93 2.38
C LYS A 111 16.70 -6.23 1.08
N PRO A 112 16.12 -7.42 0.85
CA PRO A 112 15.45 -7.72 -0.40
C PRO A 112 14.29 -6.76 -0.65
N ILE A 113 13.51 -6.49 0.40
CA ILE A 113 12.33 -5.65 0.30
C ILE A 113 12.77 -4.19 0.08
N PHE A 114 13.82 -3.73 0.79
CA PHE A 114 14.48 -2.42 0.58
C PHE A 114 14.89 -2.22 -0.88
N PHE A 115 15.62 -3.19 -1.43
CA PHE A 115 16.06 -3.15 -2.82
C PHE A 115 14.89 -3.18 -3.80
N ASP A 116 13.90 -4.05 -3.60
CA ASP A 116 12.71 -4.07 -4.45
C ASP A 116 12.04 -2.69 -4.46
N THR A 117 11.92 -2.03 -3.30
CA THR A 117 11.23 -0.73 -3.23
C THR A 117 12.05 0.43 -3.79
N CYS A 118 13.39 0.39 -3.64
CA CYS A 118 14.26 1.33 -4.33
C CYS A 118 14.26 1.12 -5.85
N MET A 119 14.26 -0.13 -6.31
CA MET A 119 14.15 -0.47 -7.74
C MET A 119 12.79 -0.07 -8.32
N MET A 120 11.74 -0.03 -7.49
CA MET A 120 10.40 0.42 -7.88
C MET A 120 10.27 1.95 -8.02
N LEU A 121 11.29 2.74 -7.61
CA LEU A 121 11.35 4.20 -7.77
C LEU A 121 12.22 4.67 -8.96
N LEU A 122 12.92 3.76 -9.63
CA LEU A 122 13.79 3.99 -10.80
C LEU A 122 13.10 3.54 -12.09
#